data_AF-A0A7G8H9M9-F1
#
_entry.id   AF-A0A7G8H9M9-F1
#
_cell.length_a   1.000
_cell.length_b   1.000
_cell.length_c   1.000
_cell.angle_alpha   90.00
_cell.angle_beta   90.00
_cell.angle_gamma   90.00
#
_symmetry.space_group_name_H-M   'P 1'
#
loop_
_entity.id
_entity.type
_entity.pdbx_description
1 polymer ?
#
loop_
_entity_poly.entity_id
_entity_poly.type
_entity_poly.pdbx_seq_one_letter_code
_entity_poly.pdbx_strand_id
1 'polypeptide(L)'
;MKRFLLSVLLLPAIPAQADPPQIHCPGQNTIEMRWCASQKWEESNKSLQEKLSPEALATWKRATHDVCAAAYAPVRQGTIYPQMVVGCDDRLNRTLIQEFTRLGN
;
A
#
# COMPACT_ATOMS: atom_id res chain seq x y z
N MET A 1 37.83 -47.87 18.36
CA MET A 1 36.57 -47.94 17.58
C MET A 1 35.43 -47.38 18.43
N LYS A 2 34.94 -46.18 18.14
CA LYS A 2 33.63 -45.71 18.62
C LYS A 2 33.18 -44.53 17.74
N ARG A 3 32.66 -44.87 16.56
CA ARG A 3 31.86 -43.97 15.72
C ARG A 3 30.43 -44.14 16.19
N PHE A 4 29.83 -43.18 16.89
CA PHE A 4 28.38 -43.16 17.02
C PHE A 4 27.87 -41.71 17.14
N LEU A 5 27.12 -41.32 16.11
CA LEU A 5 26.05 -40.33 16.06
C LEU A 5 26.42 -38.84 16.21
N LEU A 6 26.78 -38.25 15.08
CA LEU A 6 26.46 -36.84 14.77
C LEU A 6 25.43 -36.86 13.63
N SER A 7 24.15 -36.87 13.99
CA SER A 7 23.05 -36.67 13.04
C SER A 7 21.97 -35.89 13.77
N VAL A 8 22.15 -34.58 13.84
CA VAL A 8 21.16 -33.65 14.38
C VAL A 8 20.99 -32.53 13.37
N LEU A 9 19.81 -32.56 12.73
CA LEU A 9 19.04 -31.45 12.17
C LEU A 9 19.54 -30.78 10.87
N LEU A 10 19.27 -31.44 9.74
CA LEU A 10 18.92 -30.76 8.49
C LEU A 10 17.41 -30.49 8.49
N LEU A 11 16.98 -29.41 9.15
CA LEU A 11 15.65 -28.85 8.92
C LEU A 11 15.78 -27.79 7.81
N PRO A 12 15.04 -27.90 6.69
CA PRO A 12 15.00 -26.83 5.71
C PRO A 12 14.40 -25.59 6.37
N ALA A 13 15.11 -24.47 6.29
CA ALA A 13 14.59 -23.18 6.70
C ALA A 13 13.43 -22.82 5.75
N ILE A 14 12.21 -23.12 6.17
CA ILE A 14 11.01 -22.62 5.52
C ILE A 14 11.00 -21.12 5.79
N PRO A 15 11.05 -20.24 4.76
CA PRO A 15 10.96 -18.81 4.99
C PRO A 15 9.58 -18.54 5.60
N ALA A 16 9.57 -18.06 6.85
CA ALA A 16 8.37 -17.54 7.46
C ALA A 16 7.97 -16.28 6.70
N GLN A 17 6.99 -16.40 5.80
CA GLN A 17 6.31 -15.22 5.27
C GLN A 17 5.45 -14.67 6.41
N ALA A 18 6.00 -13.66 7.10
CA ALA A 18 5.20 -12.87 8.03
C ALA A 18 4.17 -12.11 7.20
N ASP A 19 2.90 -12.21 7.59
CA ASP A 19 1.88 -11.31 7.08
C ASP A 19 2.37 -9.87 7.27
N PRO A 20 2.17 -8.98 6.27
CA PRO A 20 2.57 -7.60 6.42
C PRO A 20 1.93 -7.03 7.70
N PRO A 21 2.70 -6.32 8.55
CA PRO A 21 2.19 -5.83 9.82
C PRO A 21 0.95 -4.99 9.57
N GLN A 22 -0.17 -5.33 10.22
CA GLN A 22 -1.40 -4.56 10.09
C GLN A 22 -1.13 -3.12 10.56
N ILE A 23 -1.33 -2.16 9.67
CA ILE A 23 -1.09 -0.75 10.00
C ILE A 23 -2.19 -0.29 10.95
N HIS A 24 -1.84 -0.17 12.23
CA HIS A 24 -2.73 0.40 13.23
C HIS A 24 -2.70 1.92 13.10
N CYS A 25 -3.84 2.50 12.71
CA CYS A 25 -4.03 3.93 12.49
C CYS A 25 -5.12 4.50 13.40
N PRO A 26 -4.86 4.63 14.71
CA PRO A 26 -5.84 5.12 15.67
C PRO A 26 -6.18 6.61 15.47
N GLY A 27 -5.33 7.36 14.75
CA GLY A 27 -5.63 8.73 14.30
C GLY A 27 -5.60 9.74 15.44
N GLN A 28 -4.73 9.54 16.43
CA GLN A 28 -4.67 10.36 17.64
C GLN A 28 -3.95 11.69 17.42
N ASN A 29 -3.09 11.76 16.39
CA ASN A 29 -2.39 12.99 16.05
C ASN A 29 -2.15 13.12 14.53
N THR A 30 -1.91 14.36 14.09
CA THR A 30 -1.75 14.69 12.67
C THR A 30 -0.54 14.03 12.00
N ILE A 31 0.53 13.77 12.74
CA ILE A 31 1.72 13.10 12.20
C ILE A 31 1.40 11.65 11.87
N GLU A 32 0.78 10.95 12.80
CA GLU A 32 0.30 9.59 12.62
C GLU A 32 -0.72 9.50 11.48
N MET A 33 -1.72 10.38 11.45
CA MET A 33 -2.71 10.39 10.37
C MET A 33 -2.08 10.55 8.99
N ARG A 34 -1.07 11.43 8.86
CA ARG A 34 -0.30 11.61 7.62
C ARG A 34 0.45 10.35 7.24
N TRP A 35 1.20 9.78 8.19
CA TRP A 35 1.98 8.58 7.95
C TRP A 35 1.06 7.43 7.50
N CYS A 36 -0.05 7.23 8.19
CA CYS A 36 -1.04 6.22 7.85
C CYS A 36 -1.66 6.42 6.46
N ALA A 37 -2.01 7.65 6.08
CA ALA A 37 -2.52 7.92 4.74
C ALA A 37 -1.47 7.55 3.68
N SER A 38 -0.20 7.91 3.90
CA SER A 38 0.89 7.54 3.00
C SER A 38 1.08 6.03 2.88
N GLN A 39 1.06 5.29 3.99
CA GLN A 39 1.23 3.84 3.95
C GLN A 39 0.09 3.14 3.21
N LYS A 40 -1.17 3.54 3.47
CA LYS A 40 -2.33 2.96 2.76
C LYS A 40 -2.25 3.20 1.26
N TRP A 41 -1.85 4.41 0.86
CA TRP A 41 -1.62 4.73 -0.54
C TRP A 41 -0.49 3.90 -1.14
N GLU A 42 0.63 3.70 -0.42
CA GLU A 42 1.73 2.86 -0.88
C GLU A 42 1.30 1.40 -1.09
N GLU A 43 0.52 0.84 -0.15
CA GLU A 43 -0.07 -0.50 -0.27
C GLU A 43 -0.92 -0.63 -1.53
N SER A 44 -1.92 0.25 -1.71
CA SER A 44 -2.82 0.20 -2.86
C SER A 44 -2.07 0.46 -4.17
N ASN A 45 -1.07 1.33 -4.14
CA ASN A 45 -0.24 1.58 -5.30
C ASN A 45 0.63 0.37 -5.69
N LYS A 46 1.16 -0.36 -4.71
CA LYS A 46 1.91 -1.60 -4.96
C LYS A 46 1.01 -2.67 -5.58
N SER A 47 -0.22 -2.82 -5.09
CA SER A 47 -1.20 -3.73 -5.69
C SER A 47 -1.53 -3.36 -7.15
N LEU A 48 -1.62 -2.07 -7.47
CA LEU A 48 -1.82 -1.66 -8.87
C LEU A 48 -0.58 -1.91 -9.75
N GLN A 49 0.63 -1.87 -9.20
CA GLN A 49 1.85 -2.18 -9.94
C GLN A 49 1.88 -3.64 -10.44
N GLU A 50 1.20 -4.55 -9.74
CA GLU A 50 1.05 -5.94 -10.16
C GLU A 50 0.00 -6.11 -11.28
N LYS A 51 -0.90 -5.13 -11.45
CA LYS A 51 -2.02 -5.16 -12.40
C LYS A 51 -1.76 -4.33 -13.67
N LEU A 52 -0.96 -3.27 -13.56
CA LEU A 52 -0.76 -2.27 -14.62
C LEU A 52 0.68 -2.28 -15.14
N SER A 53 0.85 -1.95 -16.43
CA SER A 53 2.18 -1.64 -16.95
C SER A 53 2.76 -0.39 -16.26
N PRO A 54 4.09 -0.23 -16.18
CA PRO A 54 4.71 0.95 -15.56
C PRO A 54 4.22 2.28 -16.16
N GLU A 55 3.99 2.32 -17.47
CA GLU A 55 3.46 3.51 -18.17
C GLU A 55 2.01 3.81 -17.79
N ALA A 56 1.16 2.78 -17.76
CA ALA A 56 -0.25 2.93 -17.36
C ALA A 56 -0.34 3.36 -15.90
N LEU A 57 0.48 2.77 -15.01
CA LEU A 57 0.55 3.16 -13.61
C LEU A 57 0.99 4.62 -13.43
N ALA A 58 2.00 5.07 -14.19
CA ALA A 58 2.47 6.46 -14.12
C ALA A 58 1.39 7.44 -14.60
N THR A 59 0.67 7.09 -15.68
CA THR A 59 -0.44 7.90 -16.20
C THR A 59 -1.60 7.95 -15.21
N TRP A 60 -1.96 6.80 -14.64
CA TRP A 60 -2.99 6.69 -13.60
C TRP A 60 -2.66 7.58 -12.40
N LYS A 61 -1.46 7.45 -11.83
CA LYS A 61 -1.01 8.27 -10.69
C LYS A 61 -1.15 9.77 -10.92
N ARG A 62 -0.77 10.23 -12.13
CA ARG A 62 -0.89 11.65 -12.48
C ARG A 62 -2.36 12.07 -12.55
N ALA A 63 -3.17 11.28 -13.26
CA ALA A 63 -4.59 11.57 -13.44
C ALA A 63 -5.37 11.59 -12.11
N THR A 64 -5.15 10.61 -11.23
CA THR A 64 -5.80 10.58 -9.92
C THR A 64 -5.34 11.74 -9.05
N HIS A 65 -4.04 12.04 -9.05
CA HIS A 65 -3.51 13.14 -8.26
C HIS A 65 -4.13 14.48 -8.67
N ASP A 66 -4.21 14.76 -9.97
CA ASP A 66 -4.78 16.00 -10.50
C ASP A 66 -6.27 16.13 -10.15
N VAL A 67 -7.03 15.04 -10.31
CA VAL A 67 -8.47 15.01 -9.95
C VAL A 67 -8.66 15.18 -8.45
N CYS A 68 -7.87 14.51 -7.62
CA CYS A 68 -7.95 14.61 -6.17
C CYS A 68 -7.50 16.00 -5.67
N ALA A 69 -6.46 16.59 -6.25
CA ALA A 69 -6.05 17.97 -5.96
C ALA A 69 -7.17 18.97 -6.29
N ALA A 70 -7.84 18.80 -7.44
CA ALA A 70 -8.98 19.61 -7.82
C ALA A 70 -10.17 19.44 -6.84
N ALA A 71 -10.48 18.20 -6.46
CA ALA A 71 -11.56 17.90 -5.52
C ALA A 71 -11.34 18.54 -4.13
N TYR A 72 -10.09 18.59 -3.66
CA TYR A 72 -9.73 19.16 -2.36
C TYR A 72 -9.17 20.59 -2.42
N ALA A 73 -9.28 21.27 -3.56
CA ALA A 73 -8.89 22.66 -3.71
C ALA A 73 -9.47 23.61 -2.64
N PRO A 74 -10.72 23.44 -2.15
CA PRO A 74 -11.27 24.30 -1.09
C PRO A 74 -10.47 24.30 0.22
N VAL A 75 -9.76 23.22 0.52
CA VAL A 75 -8.96 23.08 1.75
C VAL A 75 -7.45 23.22 1.51
N ARG A 76 -7.02 23.68 0.33
CA ARG A 76 -5.59 23.74 -0.08
C ARG A 76 -4.65 24.47 0.87
N GLN A 77 -5.18 25.42 1.65
CA GLN A 77 -4.40 26.21 2.61
C GLN A 77 -4.24 25.50 3.96
N GLY A 78 -5.00 24.43 4.20
CA GLY A 78 -5.00 23.69 5.46
C GLY A 78 -3.91 22.62 5.49
N THR A 79 -3.40 22.35 6.69
CA THR A 79 -2.43 21.27 6.95
C THR A 79 -2.99 19.86 6.72
N ILE A 80 -4.31 19.75 6.53
CA ILE A 80 -5.01 18.51 6.16
C ILE A 80 -4.95 18.22 4.65
N TYR A 81 -4.70 19.23 3.80
CA TYR A 81 -4.79 19.08 2.35
C TYR A 81 -3.97 17.91 1.77
N PRO A 82 -2.68 17.73 2.12
CA PRO A 82 -1.91 16.61 1.60
C PRO A 82 -2.51 15.24 1.98
N GLN A 83 -3.11 15.14 3.17
CA GLN A 83 -3.75 13.91 3.66
C GLN A 83 -5.02 13.60 2.87
N MET A 84 -5.80 14.62 2.53
CA MET A 84 -7.02 14.46 1.75
C MET A 84 -6.72 14.02 0.31
N VAL A 85 -5.69 14.60 -0.31
CA VAL A 85 -5.25 14.24 -1.67
C VAL A 85 -4.73 12.80 -1.69
N VAL A 86 -3.78 12.45 -0.81
CA VAL A 86 -3.22 11.08 -0.75
C VAL A 86 -4.30 10.05 -0.40
N GLY A 87 -5.19 10.37 0.55
CA GLY A 87 -6.30 9.48 0.90
C GLY A 87 -7.32 9.32 -0.23
N CYS A 88 -7.43 10.29 -1.14
CA CYS A 88 -8.26 10.19 -2.33
C CYS A 88 -7.62 9.30 -3.39
N ASP A 89 -6.32 9.46 -3.63
CA ASP A 89 -5.55 8.57 -4.49
C ASP A 89 -5.68 7.10 -4.03
N ASP A 90 -5.54 6.83 -2.73
CA ASP A 90 -5.71 5.48 -2.17
C ASP A 90 -7.10 4.90 -2.46
N ARG A 91 -8.16 5.70 -2.26
CA ARG A 91 -9.54 5.25 -2.53
C ARG A 91 -9.75 4.91 -3.99
N LEU A 92 -9.25 5.75 -4.91
CA LEU A 92 -9.35 5.50 -6.34
C LEU A 92 -8.56 4.25 -6.75
N ASN A 93 -7.36 4.04 -6.18
CA ASN A 93 -6.59 2.81 -6.39
C ASN A 93 -7.39 1.58 -5.96
N ARG A 94 -7.97 1.61 -4.75
CA ARG A 94 -8.78 0.50 -4.22
C ARG A 94 -10.02 0.24 -5.07
N THR A 95 -10.67 1.28 -5.59
CA THR A 95 -11.78 1.11 -6.54
C THR A 95 -11.31 0.39 -7.81
N LEU A 96 -10.21 0.82 -8.43
CA LEU A 96 -9.70 0.16 -9.62
C LEU A 96 -9.27 -1.30 -9.35
N ILE A 97 -8.64 -1.56 -8.21
CA ILE A 97 -8.30 -2.93 -7.77
C ILE A 97 -9.57 -3.78 -7.65
N GLN A 98 -10.65 -3.26 -7.06
CA GLN A 98 -11.92 -3.98 -6.95
C GLN A 98 -12.50 -4.31 -8.33
N GLU A 99 -12.38 -3.41 -9.31
CA GLU A 99 -12.80 -3.70 -10.68
C GLU A 99 -11.97 -4.83 -11.30
N PHE A 100 -10.64 -4.83 -11.13
CA PHE A 100 -9.80 -5.96 -11.57
C PHE A 100 -10.22 -7.28 -10.91
N THR A 101 -10.40 -7.29 -9.59
CA THR A 101 -10.82 -8.48 -8.85
C THR A 101 -12.17 -9.02 -9.34
N ARG A 102 -13.15 -8.14 -9.62
CA ARG A 102 -14.47 -8.55 -10.16
C ARG A 102 -14.37 -9.15 -11.56
N LEU A 103 -13.37 -8.73 -12.33
CA LEU A 103 -13.10 -9.25 -13.68
C LEU A 103 -12.21 -10.50 -13.67
N GLY A 104 -11.81 -11.00 -12.49
CA GLY A 104 -10.92 -12.15 -12.34
C GLY A 104 -9.47 -11.88 -12.71
N ASN A 105 -9.06 -10.60 -12.74
CA ASN A 105 -7.71 -10.15 -13.06
C ASN A 105 -6.87 -9.87 -11.82
#